data_AF-A0AAU0UM95-F1
#
_entry.id   AF-A0AAU0UM95-F1
#
_cell.length_a   1.000
_cell.length_b   1.000
_cell.length_c   1.000
_cell.angle_alpha   90.00
_cell.angle_beta   90.00
_cell.angle_gamma   90.00
#
_symmetry.space_group_name_H-M   'P 1'
#
loop_
_entity.id
_entity.type
_entity.pdbx_description
1 polymer ?
#
loop_
_entity_poly.entity_id
_entity_poly.type
_entity_poly.pdbx_seq_one_letter_code
_entity_poly.pdbx_strand_id
1 'polypeptide(L)' 'MYVVAVKDTSEWYYCKTDVDAAKKVTELLERFPKERIILAEEFELTVIKGEVEVMDVDEEDDHNHDDCDCDH' A
#
# COMPACT_ATOMS: atom_id res chain seq x y z
N MET A 1 13.76 -16.54 3.83
CA MET A 1 14.18 -15.22 3.28
C MET A 1 13.15 -14.80 2.25
N TYR A 2 12.97 -13.51 2.04
CA TYR A 2 12.05 -12.96 1.06
C TYR A 2 12.81 -12.19 -0.02
N VAL A 3 12.31 -12.29 -1.25
CA VAL A 3 12.76 -11.50 -2.39
C VAL A 3 11.58 -10.64 -2.84
N VAL A 4 11.78 -9.32 -2.85
CA VAL A 4 10.82 -8.35 -3.38
C VAL A 4 11.39 -7.80 -4.67
N ALA A 5 10.65 -7.87 -5.76
CA ALA A 5 11.05 -7.34 -7.06
C ALA A 5 9.93 -6.52 -7.69
N VAL A 6 10.28 -5.49 -8.46
CA VAL A 6 9.29 -4.71 -9.23
C VAL A 6 9.32 -5.19 -10.67
N LYS A 7 8.16 -5.60 -11.18
CA LYS A 7 7.99 -6.10 -12.55
C LYS A 7 8.43 -5.03 -13.55
N ASP A 8 9.03 -5.47 -14.67
CA ASP A 8 9.54 -4.60 -15.74
C ASP A 8 10.65 -3.61 -15.31
N THR A 9 11.23 -3.78 -14.11
CA THR A 9 12.41 -3.05 -13.63
C THR A 9 13.58 -3.99 -13.32
N SER A 10 14.74 -3.43 -13.03
CA SER A 10 15.90 -4.16 -12.49
C SER A 10 16.03 -4.05 -10.97
N GLU A 11 14.99 -3.58 -10.26
CA GLU A 11 14.99 -3.41 -8.81
C GLU A 11 14.52 -4.69 -8.10
N TRP A 12 15.38 -5.17 -7.20
CA TRP A 12 15.18 -6.38 -6.42
C TRP A 12 15.83 -6.21 -5.04
N TYR A 13 15.15 -6.70 -4.01
CA TYR A 13 15.51 -6.50 -2.61
C TYR A 13 15.38 -7.81 -1.85
N TYR A 14 16.34 -8.04 -0.96
CA TYR A 14 16.35 -9.18 -0.06
C TYR A 14 15.89 -8.75 1.33
N CYS A 15 14.81 -9.36 1.81
CA CYS A 15 14.27 -9.12 3.14
C CYS A 15 14.45 -10.37 4.01
N LYS A 16 14.88 -10.18 5.26
CA LYS A 16 15.13 -11.29 6.20
C LYS A 16 13.86 -11.75 6.90
N THR A 17 12.91 -10.84 7.11
CA THR A 17 11.64 -11.08 7.81
C THR A 17 10.46 -10.71 6.93
N ASP A 18 9.29 -11.26 7.25
CA ASP A 18 8.01 -10.92 6.63
C ASP A 18 7.66 -9.44 6.83
N VAL A 19 7.98 -8.88 8.01
CA VAL A 19 7.78 -7.46 8.33
C VAL A 19 8.64 -6.56 7.43
N ASP A 20 9.91 -6.91 7.21
CA ASP A 20 10.79 -6.17 6.31
C ASP A 20 10.30 -6.26 4.86
N ALA A 21 9.78 -7.42 4.45
CA ALA A 21 9.22 -7.62 3.12
C ALA A 21 7.97 -6.76 2.91
N ALA A 22 7.03 -6.77 3.86
CA ALA A 22 5.82 -5.96 3.81
C ALA A 22 6.14 -4.46 3.73
N LYS A 23 7.04 -3.95 4.58
CA LYS A 23 7.48 -2.55 4.53
C LYS A 23 8.08 -2.19 3.16
N LYS A 24 8.92 -3.07 2.61
CA LYS A 24 9.53 -2.84 1.29
C LYS A 24 8.50 -2.85 0.16
N VAL A 25 7.49 -3.72 0.23
CA VAL A 25 6.38 -3.74 -0.73
C VAL A 25 5.61 -2.41 -0.67
N THR A 26 5.26 -1.92 0.53
CA THR A 26 4.55 -0.63 0.68
C THR A 26 5.36 0.53 0.08
N GLU A 27 6.65 0.65 0.42
CA GLU A 27 7.53 1.69 -0.11
C GLU A 27 7.59 1.67 -1.65
N LEU A 28 7.65 0.47 -2.24
CA LEU A 28 7.71 0.30 -3.69
C LEU A 28 6.36 0.56 -4.36
N LEU A 29 5.22 0.31 -3.71
CA LEU A 29 3.90 0.66 -4.24
C LEU A 29 3.71 2.18 -4.30
N GLU A 30 4.22 2.91 -3.30
CA GLU A 30 4.19 4.39 -3.31
C GLU A 30 5.08 4.96 -4.43
N ARG A 31 6.25 4.33 -4.65
CA ARG A 31 7.21 4.76 -5.67
C ARG A 31 6.83 4.32 -7.10
N PHE A 32 6.17 3.18 -7.24
CA PHE A 32 5.75 2.57 -8.50
C PHE A 32 4.27 2.17 -8.49
N PRO A 33 3.34 3.15 -8.43
CA PRO A 33 1.91 2.87 -8.22
C PRO A 33 1.22 2.13 -9.37
N LYS A 34 1.88 2.02 -10.54
CA LYS A 34 1.36 1.33 -11.73
C LYS A 34 2.06 0.00 -12.02
N GLU A 35 3.14 -0.29 -11.30
CA GLU A 35 3.93 -1.49 -11.53
C GLU A 35 3.45 -2.63 -10.62
N ARG A 36 3.70 -3.86 -11.06
CA ARG A 36 3.39 -5.04 -10.23
C ARG A 36 4.57 -5.38 -9.36
N ILE A 37 4.33 -5.61 -8.08
CA ILE A 37 5.35 -6.09 -7.15
C ILE A 37 5.26 -7.60 -7.01
N ILE A 38 6.41 -8.26 -7.11
CA ILE A 38 6.57 -9.69 -6.96
C ILE A 38 7.24 -9.92 -5.60
N LEU A 39 6.54 -10.61 -4.70
CA LEU A 39 7.09 -11.10 -3.45
C LEU A 39 7.28 -12.61 -3.57
N ALA A 40 8.46 -13.13 -3.25
CA ALA A 40 8.73 -14.56 -3.22
C ALA A 40 9.43 -14.95 -1.92
N GLU A 41 9.02 -16.05 -1.30
CA GLU A 41 9.75 -16.66 -0.19
C GLU A 41 10.73 -17.68 -0.78
N GLU A 42 11.91 -17.84 -0.16
CA GLU A 42 13.02 -18.69 -0.64
C GLU A 42 12.66 -20.18 -0.89
N PHE A 43 11.44 -20.62 -0.57
CA PHE A 43 10.96 -21.99 -0.78
C PHE A 43 9.72 -22.09 -1.69
N GLU A 44 8.92 -21.03 -1.87
CA GLU A 44 7.72 -21.03 -2.72
C GLU A 44 7.50 -19.64 -3.37
N LEU A 45 7.54 -19.60 -4.70
CA LEU A 45 7.32 -18.41 -5.52
C LEU A 45 5.81 -18.10 -5.61
N THR A 46 5.27 -17.41 -4.61
CA THR A 46 3.86 -16.98 -4.59
C THR A 46 3.71 -15.57 -5.15
N VAL A 47 3.30 -15.43 -6.41
CA VAL A 47 3.06 -14.12 -7.03
C VAL A 47 1.80 -13.49 -6.45
N ILE A 48 1.95 -12.51 -5.56
CA ILE A 48 0.82 -11.72 -5.04
C ILE A 48 0.43 -10.66 -6.07
N LYS A 49 -0.70 -10.85 -6.73
CA LYS A 49 -1.29 -9.85 -7.63
C LYS A 49 -2.13 -8.89 -6.77
N GLY A 50 -1.54 -7.78 -6.34
CA GLY A 50 -2.27 -6.74 -5.62
C GLY A 50 -3.04 -5.84 -6.58
N GLU A 51 -4.36 -5.90 -6.57
CA GLU A 51 -5.20 -4.74 -6.90
C GLU A 51 -5.33 -3.95 -5.58
N VAL A 52 -4.73 -2.76 -5.51
CA VAL A 52 -4.91 -1.86 -4.37
C VAL A 52 -6.22 -1.14 -4.57
N GLU A 53 -7.27 -1.58 -3.87
CA GLU A 53 -8.45 -0.75 -3.63
C GLU A 53 -8.06 0.35 -2.64
N VAL A 54 -7.95 1.58 -3.12
CA VAL A 54 -7.88 2.77 -2.27
C VAL A 54 -9.31 2.96 -1.76
N MET A 55 -9.55 2.68 -0.49
CA MET A 55 -10.75 3.20 0.16
C MET A 55 -10.53 4.70 0.34
N ASP A 56 -11.30 5.52 -0.37
CA ASP A 56 -11.48 6.93 -0.01
C ASP A 56 -11.91 6.94 1.46
N VAL A 57 -11.01 7.43 2.31
CA VAL A 57 -11.39 7.82 3.66
C VAL A 57 -12.21 9.08 3.44
N ASP A 58 -13.54 8.95 3.53
CA ASP A 58 -14.43 10.08 3.73
C ASP A 58 -13.83 10.88 4.90
N GLU A 59 -13.22 12.02 4.58
CA GLU A 59 -13.03 13.09 5.56
C GLU A 59 -14.44 13.43 6.04
N GLU A 60 -14.80 12.96 7.23
CA GLU A 60 -15.93 13.50 7.98
C GLU A 60 -15.62 14.97 8.25
N ASP A 61 -15.91 15.81 7.26
CA ASP A 61 -16.05 17.24 7.39
C ASP A 61 -17.40 17.48 8.10
N ASP A 62 -17.43 17.15 9.39
CA ASP A 62 -18.46 17.59 10.32
C ASP A 62 -18.23 19.09 10.56
N HIS A 63 -18.55 19.89 9.55
CA HIS A 63 -18.87 21.30 9.73
C HIS A 63 -20.17 21.38 10.54
N ASN A 64 -20.03 21.24 11.86
CA ASN A 64 -21.05 21.61 12.83
C ASN A 64 -21.23 23.14 12.78
N HIS A 65 -22.05 23.59 11.83
CA HIS A 65 -22.53 24.96 11.72
C HIS A 65 -23.74 25.12 12.64
N ASP A 66 -23.50 25.15 13.96
CA ASP A 66 -24.46 25.63 14.95
C ASP A 66 -24.48 27.17 14.89
N ASP A 67 -24.99 27.72 13.78
CA ASP A 67 -25.52 29.08 13.79
C ASP A 67 -26.86 29.01 14.51
N CYS A 68 -26.77 29.24 15.82
CA CYS A 68 -27.88 29.40 16.73
C CYS A 68 -28.61 30.71 16.40
N ASP A 69 -29.35 30.75 15.29
CA ASP A 69 -30.32 31.80 15.00
C ASP A 69 -31.59 31.50 15.82
N CYS A 70 -31.60 32.02 17.04
CA CYS A 70 -32.78 32.01 17.91
C CYS A 70 -33.92 32.79 17.24
N ASP A 71 -34.95 32.03 16.86
CA ASP A 71 -36.18 32.43 16.18
C ASP A 71 -36.98 33.56 16.88
N HIS A 72 -37.84 34.16 16.05
CA HIS A 72 -38.67 35.34 16.21
C HIS A 72 -39.87 35.16 17.18
#